data_AF-A0A6C0JJM2-F1
#
_entry.id   AF-A0A6C0JJM2-F1
#
_cell.length_a   1.000
_cell.length_b   1.000
_cell.length_c   1.000
_cell.angle_alpha   90.00
_cell.angle_beta   90.00
_cell.angle_gamma   90.00
#
_symmetry.space_group_name_H-M   'P 1'
#
loop_
_entity.id
_entity.type
_entity.pdbx_description
1 polymer ?
#
loop_
_entity_poly.entity_id
_entity_poly.type
_entity_poly.pdbx_seq_one_letter_code
_entity_poly.pdbx_strand_id
1 'polypeptide(L)'
;MSRINVHEILSEDIKDLKTCINSIRESFGKIDNLYVSVGGKHNEQYITFNNPFSIKTKIFRTNSDYQLVPNFLQFNPLNKKTLIIAIDNFSNEETRRINKQILERNIDENMHAILFNKICTKSFLETFAEYFIVLCEENDIEPSDAMICNYVRFANNPNPIELIAEQIIPETLQNSLNNSSNTKYCECFYQWFGYRYYIYNFIFKYKKHYTYDIFNYARILEQFIENNDERLLKRGFVEFLDNICDIMSLYKKIELNDYV
;
A
#
# COMPACT_ATOMS: atom_id res chain seq x y z
N MET A 1 -27.80 -14.87 4.65
CA MET A 1 -26.48 -15.44 4.98
C MET A 1 -25.48 -14.30 4.95
N SER A 2 -24.78 -14.01 6.04
CA SER A 2 -23.72 -12.98 6.03
C SER A 2 -22.62 -13.46 5.09
N ARG A 3 -22.37 -12.76 3.98
CA ARG A 3 -21.23 -13.07 3.11
C ARG A 3 -19.96 -12.73 3.87
N ILE A 4 -19.10 -13.73 4.06
CA ILE A 4 -17.76 -13.50 4.61
C ILE A 4 -16.94 -12.93 3.46
N ASN A 5 -16.67 -11.62 3.51
CA ASN A 5 -15.93 -10.93 2.47
C ASN A 5 -14.40 -10.92 2.72
N VAL A 6 -13.95 -11.41 3.88
CA VAL A 6 -12.53 -11.56 4.24
C VAL A 6 -12.12 -13.04 4.20
N HIS A 7 -11.14 -13.35 3.37
CA HIS A 7 -10.62 -14.69 3.14
C HIS A 7 -9.22 -14.83 3.73
N GLU A 8 -8.92 -15.97 4.34
CA GLU A 8 -7.58 -16.29 4.85
C GLU A 8 -6.97 -17.42 4.03
N ILE A 9 -5.73 -17.23 3.58
CA ILE A 9 -4.97 -18.26 2.88
C ILE A 9 -3.70 -18.50 3.69
N LEU A 10 -3.64 -19.64 4.36
CA LEU A 10 -2.54 -20.00 5.25
C LEU A 10 -1.44 -20.78 4.55
N SER A 11 -1.80 -21.45 3.44
CA SER A 11 -0.82 -22.07 2.57
C SER A 11 0.04 -20.97 1.92
N GLU A 12 1.33 -21.23 1.81
CA GLU A 12 2.24 -20.29 1.16
C GLU A 12 2.26 -20.45 -0.37
N ASP A 13 1.30 -21.18 -0.96
CA ASP A 13 1.23 -21.46 -2.39
C ASP A 13 0.37 -20.41 -3.11
N ILE A 14 0.94 -19.78 -4.14
CA ILE A 14 0.23 -18.82 -4.99
C ILE A 14 -0.96 -19.45 -5.72
N LYS A 15 -0.98 -20.77 -5.94
CA LYS A 15 -2.12 -21.47 -6.55
C LYS A 15 -3.40 -21.33 -5.72
N ASP A 16 -3.27 -21.31 -4.40
CA ASP A 16 -4.41 -21.15 -3.51
C ASP A 16 -4.93 -19.70 -3.55
N LEU A 17 -4.03 -18.73 -3.67
CA LEU A 17 -4.40 -17.34 -3.96
C LEU A 17 -5.18 -17.23 -5.27
N LYS A 18 -4.69 -17.84 -6.35
CA LYS A 18 -5.38 -17.85 -7.66
C LYS A 18 -6.77 -18.49 -7.56
N THR A 19 -6.87 -19.61 -6.84
CA THR A 19 -8.14 -20.34 -6.65
C THR A 19 -9.15 -19.51 -5.86
N CYS A 20 -8.71 -18.85 -4.78
CA CYS A 20 -9.55 -17.95 -3.99
C CYS A 20 -10.07 -16.77 -4.84
N ILE A 21 -9.19 -16.13 -5.61
CA ILE A 21 -9.56 -15.00 -6.49
C ILE A 21 -10.57 -15.44 -7.55
N ASN A 22 -10.40 -16.62 -8.15
CA ASN A 22 -11.37 -17.15 -9.12
C ASN A 22 -12.74 -17.41 -8.48
N SER A 23 -12.79 -18.00 -7.28
CA SER A 23 -14.03 -18.19 -6.52
C SER A 23 -14.72 -16.87 -6.17
N ILE A 24 -13.94 -15.83 -5.82
CA ILE A 24 -14.47 -14.47 -5.66
C ILE A 24 -15.04 -13.99 -6.99
N ARG A 25 -14.32 -14.08 -8.11
CA ARG A 25 -14.81 -13.63 -9.43
C ARG A 25 -16.09 -14.34 -9.88
N GLU A 26 -16.24 -15.62 -9.58
CA GLU A 26 -17.45 -16.40 -9.91
C GLU A 26 -18.69 -15.89 -9.16
N SER A 27 -18.53 -15.51 -7.90
CA SER A 27 -19.65 -15.06 -7.05
C SER A 27 -19.87 -13.55 -7.06
N PHE A 28 -18.80 -12.79 -7.22
CA PHE A 28 -18.73 -11.35 -7.12
C PHE A 28 -18.75 -10.69 -8.49
N GLY A 29 -18.34 -11.40 -9.55
CA GLY A 29 -18.16 -10.89 -10.90
C GLY A 29 -16.78 -10.28 -11.13
N LYS A 30 -16.65 -9.56 -12.24
CA LYS A 30 -15.43 -8.86 -12.64
C LYS A 30 -15.00 -7.83 -11.58
N ILE A 31 -13.69 -7.75 -11.33
CA ILE A 31 -13.09 -6.82 -10.36
C ILE A 31 -12.82 -5.49 -11.06
N ASP A 32 -13.23 -4.37 -10.45
CA ASP A 32 -13.02 -3.03 -11.01
C ASP A 32 -11.79 -2.33 -10.40
N ASN A 33 -11.51 -2.59 -9.12
CA ASN A 33 -10.37 -2.02 -8.41
C ASN A 33 -9.53 -3.14 -7.76
N LEU A 34 -8.20 -3.03 -7.86
CA LEU A 34 -7.27 -3.96 -7.24
C LEU A 34 -6.25 -3.21 -6.38
N TYR A 35 -6.23 -3.54 -5.10
CA TYR A 35 -5.23 -3.02 -4.15
C TYR A 35 -4.46 -4.17 -3.49
N VAL A 36 -3.14 -4.06 -3.50
CA VAL A 36 -2.25 -5.02 -2.87
C VAL A 36 -1.42 -4.30 -1.80
N SER A 37 -1.51 -4.77 -0.56
CA SER A 37 -0.67 -4.33 0.55
C SER A 37 0.43 -5.36 0.80
N VAL A 38 1.69 -4.97 0.66
CA VAL A 38 2.86 -5.81 0.95
C VAL A 38 3.52 -5.31 2.22
N GLY A 39 3.54 -6.14 3.27
CA GLY A 39 4.18 -5.79 4.54
C GLY A 39 3.36 -4.83 5.44
N GLY A 40 2.10 -4.54 5.11
CA GLY A 40 1.26 -3.55 5.80
C GLY A 40 0.57 -4.07 7.06
N LYS A 41 1.08 -5.15 7.66
CA LYS A 41 0.45 -5.82 8.81
C LYS A 41 0.45 -4.95 10.06
N HIS A 42 -0.66 -4.97 10.78
CA HIS A 42 -0.78 -4.39 12.12
C HIS A 42 0.06 -5.21 13.11
N ASN A 43 1.18 -4.63 13.56
CA ASN A 43 2.08 -5.21 14.57
C ASN A 43 1.95 -4.53 15.94
N GLU A 44 1.73 -3.21 15.96
CA GLU A 44 1.71 -2.41 17.18
C GLU A 44 0.61 -1.34 17.10
N GLN A 45 -0.06 -1.07 18.21
CA GLN A 45 -1.15 -0.09 18.27
C GLN A 45 -0.66 1.36 18.18
N TYR A 46 0.53 1.62 18.71
CA TYR A 46 1.10 2.95 18.80
C TYR A 46 2.53 2.96 18.32
N ILE A 47 2.91 4.06 17.71
CA ILE A 47 4.28 4.32 17.27
C ILE A 47 4.79 5.60 17.93
N THR A 48 6.09 5.65 18.10
CA THR A 48 6.75 6.73 18.84
C THR A 48 7.66 7.49 17.90
N PHE A 49 7.44 8.80 17.77
CA PHE A 49 8.31 9.67 16.99
C PHE A 49 9.04 10.67 17.86
N ASN A 50 10.30 10.89 17.52
CA ASN A 50 11.01 12.10 17.92
C ASN A 50 10.54 13.23 17.02
N ASN A 51 9.97 14.29 17.61
CA ASN A 51 9.61 15.46 16.83
C ASN A 51 10.91 16.18 16.41
N PRO A 52 11.16 16.40 15.10
CA PRO A 52 12.41 16.99 14.64
C PRO A 52 12.61 18.45 15.12
N PHE A 53 11.54 19.10 15.59
CA PHE A 53 11.53 20.49 16.06
C PHE A 53 11.21 20.63 17.55
N SER A 54 11.09 19.52 18.28
CA SER A 54 10.83 19.54 19.72
C SER A 54 11.54 18.39 20.44
N ILE A 55 12.11 18.65 21.61
CA ILE A 55 12.78 17.63 22.45
C ILE A 55 11.78 16.57 22.94
N LYS A 56 10.46 16.82 22.84
CA LYS A 56 9.43 15.89 23.28
C LYS A 56 9.13 14.85 22.20
N THR A 57 9.25 13.60 22.61
CA THR A 57 8.70 12.46 21.91
C THR A 57 7.17 12.53 21.87
N LYS A 58 6.57 12.20 20.73
CA LYS A 58 5.12 12.10 20.56
C LYS A 58 4.73 10.66 20.21
N ILE A 59 3.62 10.22 20.79
CA ILE A 59 3.02 8.91 20.54
C ILE A 59 1.84 9.10 19.59
N PHE A 60 1.82 8.33 18.51
CA PHE A 60 0.75 8.33 17.52
C PHE A 60 0.11 6.94 17.45
N ARG A 61 -1.16 6.88 17.07
CA ARG A 61 -1.75 5.62 16.64
C ARG A 61 -1.08 5.18 15.35
N THR A 62 -0.80 3.89 15.22
CA THR A 62 -0.30 3.30 13.96
C THR A 62 -1.26 3.61 12.80
N ASN A 63 -0.71 3.72 11.59
CA ASN A 63 -1.51 3.79 10.37
C ASN A 63 -1.65 2.44 9.66
N SER A 64 -1.21 1.33 10.27
CA SER A 64 -1.26 -0.01 9.67
C SER A 64 -2.67 -0.44 9.26
N ASP A 65 -3.72 0.05 9.93
CA ASP A 65 -5.10 -0.18 9.52
C ASP A 65 -5.35 0.36 8.10
N TYR A 66 -4.83 1.55 7.80
CA TYR A 66 -4.87 2.18 6.48
C TYR A 66 -3.86 1.59 5.49
N GLN A 67 -2.78 0.95 5.98
CA GLN A 67 -1.88 0.19 5.11
C GLN A 67 -2.56 -1.08 4.58
N LEU A 68 -3.43 -1.72 5.37
CA LEU A 68 -4.26 -2.83 4.94
C LEU A 68 -5.40 -2.39 4.02
N VAL A 69 -6.11 -1.31 4.39
CA VAL A 69 -7.24 -0.76 3.63
C VAL A 69 -7.18 0.77 3.64
N PRO A 70 -6.54 1.39 2.63
CA PRO A 70 -6.49 2.84 2.52
C PRO A 70 -7.88 3.46 2.53
N ASN A 71 -7.99 4.64 3.14
CA ASN A 71 -9.27 5.29 3.36
C ASN A 71 -9.99 5.60 2.03
N PHE A 72 -9.25 6.04 1.01
CA PHE A 72 -9.80 6.29 -0.33
C PHE A 72 -10.44 5.07 -1.01
N LEU A 73 -10.15 3.83 -0.57
CA LEU A 73 -10.83 2.64 -1.09
C LEU A 73 -12.22 2.44 -0.49
N GLN A 74 -12.42 2.90 0.75
CA GLN A 74 -13.69 2.81 1.48
C GLN A 74 -14.73 3.80 0.91
N PHE A 75 -14.27 4.85 0.22
CA PHE A 75 -15.12 5.83 -0.45
C PHE A 75 -15.28 5.56 -1.95
N ASN A 76 -14.85 4.39 -2.44
CA ASN A 76 -15.13 4.01 -3.81
C ASN A 76 -16.65 3.86 -4.02
N PRO A 77 -17.17 4.20 -5.21
CA PRO A 77 -18.57 3.96 -5.55
C PRO A 77 -18.98 2.51 -5.29
N LEU A 78 -20.14 2.29 -4.66
CA LEU A 78 -20.63 0.95 -4.30
C LEU A 78 -20.84 0.02 -5.51
N ASN A 79 -20.97 0.59 -6.71
CA ASN A 79 -21.05 -0.18 -7.96
C ASN A 79 -19.69 -0.67 -8.47
N LYS A 80 -18.56 -0.19 -7.90
CA LYS A 80 -17.22 -0.68 -8.20
C LYS A 80 -16.83 -1.80 -7.24
N LYS A 81 -16.47 -2.94 -7.80
CA LYS A 81 -16.05 -4.15 -7.09
C LYS A 81 -14.56 -4.09 -6.78
N THR A 82 -14.23 -4.03 -5.49
CA THR A 82 -12.84 -3.88 -5.04
C THR A 82 -12.30 -5.19 -4.48
N LEU A 83 -11.12 -5.60 -4.94
CA LEU A 83 -10.35 -6.68 -4.35
C LEU A 83 -9.12 -6.12 -3.62
N ILE A 84 -8.98 -6.48 -2.35
CA ILE A 84 -7.82 -6.18 -1.50
C ILE A 84 -7.04 -7.47 -1.27
N ILE A 85 -5.72 -7.43 -1.45
CA ILE A 85 -4.82 -8.54 -1.13
C ILE A 85 -3.75 -8.03 -0.16
N ALA A 86 -3.79 -8.48 1.09
CA ALA A 86 -2.76 -8.21 2.09
C ALA A 86 -1.79 -9.39 2.16
N ILE A 87 -0.51 -9.12 1.88
CA ILE A 87 0.56 -10.11 1.80
C ILE A 87 1.59 -9.80 2.87
N ASP A 88 1.73 -10.70 3.84
CA ASP A 88 2.71 -10.63 4.91
C ASP A 88 2.85 -12.00 5.59
N ASN A 89 3.79 -12.11 6.52
CA ASN A 89 3.89 -13.24 7.43
C ASN A 89 2.78 -13.18 8.50
N PHE A 90 1.71 -13.93 8.28
CA PHE A 90 0.56 -14.11 9.17
C PHE A 90 0.58 -15.48 9.89
N SER A 91 1.76 -16.07 10.06
CA SER A 91 1.92 -17.36 10.75
C SER A 91 1.53 -17.28 12.24
N ASN A 92 1.74 -16.14 12.90
CA ASN A 92 1.25 -15.88 14.24
C ASN A 92 -0.28 -15.70 14.25
N GLU A 93 -0.99 -16.56 14.98
CA GLU A 93 -2.45 -16.61 15.02
C GLU A 93 -3.09 -15.34 15.61
N GLU A 94 -2.54 -14.78 16.68
CA GLU A 94 -3.08 -13.58 17.30
C GLU A 94 -2.99 -12.39 16.36
N THR A 95 -1.82 -12.20 15.76
CA THR A 95 -1.58 -11.14 14.78
C THR A 95 -2.51 -11.31 13.58
N ARG A 96 -2.63 -12.53 13.05
CA ARG A 96 -3.55 -12.85 11.95
C ARG A 96 -5.00 -12.50 12.29
N ARG A 97 -5.48 -12.90 13.47
CA ARG A 97 -6.83 -12.59 13.96
C ARG A 97 -7.08 -11.08 14.06
N ILE A 98 -6.12 -10.31 14.57
CA ILE A 98 -6.23 -8.85 14.66
C ILE A 98 -6.35 -8.23 13.26
N ASN A 99 -5.49 -8.63 12.33
CA ASN A 99 -5.49 -8.10 10.97
C ASN A 99 -6.76 -8.46 10.21
N LYS A 100 -7.28 -9.69 10.38
CA LYS A 100 -8.59 -10.08 9.87
C LYS A 100 -9.71 -9.19 10.41
N GLN A 101 -9.73 -8.96 11.73
CA GLN A 101 -10.74 -8.09 12.34
C GLN A 101 -10.66 -6.64 11.86
N ILE A 102 -9.46 -6.14 11.54
CA ILE A 102 -9.30 -4.83 10.92
C ILE A 102 -9.94 -4.83 9.53
N LEU A 103 -9.65 -5.83 8.70
CA LEU A 103 -10.28 -5.95 7.38
C LEU A 103 -11.81 -6.02 7.50
N GLU A 104 -12.34 -6.90 8.35
CA GLU A 104 -13.79 -7.10 8.54
C GLU A 104 -14.55 -5.83 8.96
N ARG A 105 -13.87 -4.88 9.63
CA ARG A 105 -14.47 -3.62 10.08
C ARG A 105 -14.39 -2.48 9.06
N ASN A 106 -13.50 -2.59 8.07
CA ASN A 106 -13.16 -1.49 7.16
C ASN A 106 -13.46 -1.82 5.68
N ILE A 107 -14.13 -2.94 5.39
CA ILE A 107 -14.55 -3.28 4.03
C ILE A 107 -16.07 -3.28 3.91
N ASP A 108 -16.56 -2.82 2.77
CA ASP A 108 -17.98 -2.77 2.43
C ASP A 108 -18.45 -4.03 1.67
N GLU A 109 -19.76 -4.07 1.37
CA GLU A 109 -20.38 -5.19 0.65
C GLU A 109 -19.84 -5.40 -0.77
N ASN A 110 -19.34 -4.33 -1.40
CA ASN A 110 -18.70 -4.30 -2.71
C ASN A 110 -17.18 -4.50 -2.62
N MET A 111 -16.68 -5.05 -1.51
CA MET A 111 -15.27 -5.29 -1.30
C MET A 111 -15.04 -6.73 -0.85
N HIS A 112 -13.99 -7.34 -1.38
CA HIS A 112 -13.41 -8.56 -0.84
C HIS A 112 -11.97 -8.31 -0.41
N ALA A 113 -11.54 -8.93 0.67
CA ALA A 113 -10.17 -8.89 1.14
C ALA A 113 -9.60 -10.29 1.30
N ILE A 114 -8.34 -10.47 0.92
CA ILE A 114 -7.59 -11.71 1.10
C ILE A 114 -6.40 -11.42 2.01
N LEU A 115 -6.30 -12.16 3.11
CA LEU A 115 -5.15 -12.21 3.99
C LEU A 115 -4.28 -13.39 3.58
N PHE A 116 -3.22 -13.13 2.84
CA PHE A 116 -2.33 -14.16 2.28
C PHE A 116 -1.06 -14.30 3.13
N ASN A 117 -0.96 -15.40 3.86
CA ASN A 117 0.21 -15.74 4.66
C ASN A 117 1.39 -16.11 3.76
N LYS A 118 2.29 -15.16 3.52
CA LYS A 118 3.45 -15.38 2.66
C LYS A 118 4.63 -14.50 3.05
N ILE A 119 5.80 -15.12 3.11
CA ILE A 119 7.07 -14.39 3.19
C ILE A 119 7.44 -13.90 1.77
N CYS A 120 7.67 -12.60 1.64
CA CYS A 120 8.00 -11.94 0.38
C CYS A 120 9.44 -12.22 -0.08
N THR A 121 9.65 -13.38 -0.68
CA THR A 121 10.91 -13.71 -1.36
C THR A 121 10.93 -13.14 -2.78
N LYS A 122 12.13 -12.93 -3.34
CA LYS A 122 12.29 -12.44 -4.72
C LYS A 122 11.49 -13.25 -5.75
N SER A 123 11.65 -14.57 -5.75
CA SER A 123 10.95 -15.47 -6.69
C SER A 123 9.42 -15.40 -6.56
N PHE A 124 8.92 -15.28 -5.34
CA PHE A 124 7.49 -15.10 -5.11
C PHE A 124 7.01 -13.75 -5.68
N LEU A 125 7.72 -12.67 -5.40
CA LEU A 125 7.35 -11.32 -5.86
C LEU A 125 7.37 -11.21 -7.39
N GLU A 126 8.34 -11.84 -8.06
CA GLU A 126 8.39 -11.92 -9.52
C GLU A 126 7.14 -12.61 -10.06
N THR A 127 6.84 -13.80 -9.54
CA THR A 127 5.65 -14.57 -9.94
C THR A 127 4.35 -13.83 -9.62
N PHE A 128 4.29 -13.13 -8.49
CA PHE A 128 3.12 -12.37 -8.07
C PHE A 128 2.91 -11.14 -8.94
N ALA A 129 3.95 -10.40 -9.28
CA ALA A 129 3.86 -9.22 -10.14
C ALA A 129 3.38 -9.59 -11.56
N GLU A 130 3.85 -10.72 -12.11
CA GLU A 130 3.32 -11.25 -13.37
C GLU A 130 1.83 -11.60 -13.25
N TYR A 131 1.45 -12.28 -12.17
CA TYR A 131 0.06 -12.63 -11.94
C TYR A 131 -0.84 -11.40 -11.70
N PHE A 132 -0.34 -10.36 -11.05
CA PHE A 132 -1.05 -9.09 -10.86
C PHE A 132 -1.42 -8.47 -12.21
N ILE A 133 -0.51 -8.48 -13.19
CA ILE A 133 -0.77 -7.96 -14.54
C ILE A 133 -1.86 -8.79 -15.22
N VAL A 134 -1.73 -10.12 -15.19
CA VAL A 134 -2.74 -11.04 -15.75
C VAL A 134 -4.12 -10.77 -15.12
N LEU A 135 -4.17 -10.61 -13.80
CA LEU A 135 -5.41 -10.32 -13.08
C LEU A 135 -6.02 -8.99 -13.52
N CYS A 136 -5.21 -7.96 -13.72
CA CYS A 136 -5.69 -6.67 -14.22
C CYS A 136 -6.22 -6.78 -15.65
N GLU A 137 -5.52 -7.48 -16.54
CA GLU A 137 -5.94 -7.66 -17.94
C GLU A 137 -7.22 -8.49 -18.07
N GLU A 138 -7.31 -9.62 -17.36
CA GLU A 138 -8.52 -10.47 -17.38
C GLU A 138 -9.77 -9.79 -16.78
N ASN A 139 -9.57 -8.72 -16.02
CA ASN A 139 -10.64 -7.91 -15.45
C ASN A 139 -10.68 -6.49 -16.03
N ASP A 140 -10.01 -6.21 -17.15
CA ASP A 140 -9.89 -4.89 -17.78
C ASP A 140 -9.74 -3.73 -16.75
N ILE A 141 -8.94 -3.93 -15.71
CA ILE A 141 -8.72 -2.93 -14.65
C ILE A 141 -7.83 -1.84 -15.24
N GLU A 142 -8.25 -0.58 -15.14
CA GLU A 142 -7.42 0.53 -15.58
C GLU A 142 -6.26 0.79 -14.59
N PRO A 143 -5.09 1.27 -15.05
CA PRO A 143 -3.94 1.48 -14.17
C PRO A 143 -4.20 2.47 -13.02
N SER A 144 -5.16 3.38 -13.20
CA SER A 144 -5.65 4.30 -12.16
C SER A 144 -6.33 3.58 -11.00
N ASP A 145 -6.90 2.41 -11.25
CA ASP A 145 -7.71 1.60 -10.34
C ASP A 145 -6.95 0.37 -9.82
N ALA A 146 -5.68 0.20 -10.23
CA ALA A 146 -4.76 -0.84 -9.77
C ALA A 146 -3.59 -0.25 -8.96
N MET A 147 -3.24 -0.89 -7.84
CA MET A 147 -2.15 -0.44 -6.97
C MET A 147 -1.50 -1.62 -6.24
N ILE A 148 -0.17 -1.68 -6.26
CA ILE A 148 0.64 -2.45 -5.31
C ILE A 148 1.36 -1.46 -4.43
N CYS A 149 1.24 -1.58 -3.11
CA CYS A 149 1.95 -0.71 -2.17
C CYS A 149 2.83 -1.54 -1.23
N ASN A 150 4.12 -1.21 -1.21
CA ASN A 150 5.08 -1.78 -0.25
C ASN A 150 5.17 -0.91 1.01
N TYR A 151 4.91 -1.53 2.15
CA TYR A 151 4.99 -0.94 3.49
C TYR A 151 6.15 -1.50 4.32
N VAL A 152 6.99 -2.38 3.75
CA VAL A 152 8.18 -2.87 4.46
C VAL A 152 9.18 -1.72 4.66
N ARG A 153 9.17 -1.19 5.88
CA ARG A 153 10.11 -0.23 6.45
C ARG A 153 10.26 -0.52 7.93
N PHE A 154 11.42 -0.25 8.50
CA PHE A 154 11.69 -0.49 9.92
C PHE A 154 11.90 0.83 10.67
N ALA A 155 11.29 0.96 11.85
CA ALA A 155 11.33 2.19 12.65
C ALA A 155 12.69 2.40 13.33
N ASN A 156 13.36 1.29 13.67
CA ASN A 156 14.63 1.26 14.35
C ASN A 156 15.76 0.96 13.36
N ASN A 157 16.99 0.81 13.85
CA ASN A 157 18.10 0.33 13.02
C ASN A 157 17.78 -1.09 12.51
N PRO A 158 17.55 -1.27 11.20
CA PRO A 158 17.20 -2.57 10.66
C PRO A 158 18.38 -3.52 10.83
N ASN A 159 18.09 -4.77 11.16
CA ASN A 159 19.09 -5.83 11.10
C ASN A 159 19.44 -6.14 9.61
N PRO A 160 20.49 -6.91 9.32
CA PRO A 160 20.89 -7.18 7.94
C PRO A 160 19.80 -7.79 7.06
N ILE A 161 18.95 -8.66 7.62
CA ILE A 161 17.85 -9.29 6.87
C ILE A 161 16.77 -8.26 6.53
N GLU A 162 16.44 -7.39 7.49
CA GLU A 162 15.49 -6.29 7.32
C GLU A 162 15.97 -5.29 6.27
N LEU A 163 17.25 -4.93 6.31
CA LEU A 163 17.88 -4.04 5.32
C LEU A 163 17.83 -4.63 3.91
N ILE A 164 18.09 -5.94 3.79
CA ILE A 164 17.98 -6.66 2.53
C ILE A 164 16.53 -6.66 2.03
N ALA A 165 15.55 -6.88 2.90
CA ALA A 165 14.14 -6.86 2.54
C ALA A 165 13.68 -5.47 2.05
N GLU A 166 14.12 -4.39 2.71
CA GLU A 166 13.83 -3.00 2.31
C GLU A 166 14.34 -2.64 0.90
N GLN A 167 15.35 -3.35 0.41
CA GLN A 167 15.92 -3.17 -0.94
C GLN A 167 15.30 -4.14 -1.95
N ILE A 168 15.32 -5.44 -1.65
CA ILE A 168 14.92 -6.50 -2.59
C ILE A 168 13.44 -6.38 -2.95
N ILE A 169 12.56 -6.11 -1.98
CA ILE A 169 11.11 -6.09 -2.24
C ILE A 169 10.74 -5.02 -3.27
N PRO A 170 11.05 -3.73 -3.06
CA PRO A 170 10.65 -2.71 -4.02
C PRO A 170 11.38 -2.82 -5.37
N GLU A 171 12.67 -3.18 -5.40
CA GLU A 171 13.39 -3.39 -6.65
C GLU A 171 12.81 -4.54 -7.46
N THR A 172 12.50 -5.67 -6.81
CA THR A 172 11.95 -6.85 -7.48
C THR A 172 10.59 -6.53 -8.10
N LEU A 173 9.66 -5.98 -7.31
CA LEU A 173 8.32 -5.62 -7.80
C LEU A 173 8.39 -4.64 -8.96
N GLN A 174 9.16 -3.55 -8.83
CA GLN A 174 9.26 -2.56 -9.89
C GLN A 174 9.90 -3.12 -11.17
N ASN A 175 10.96 -3.94 -11.03
CA ASN A 175 11.62 -4.57 -12.18
C ASN A 175 10.68 -5.53 -12.91
N SER A 176 9.91 -6.34 -12.17
CA SER A 176 8.92 -7.24 -12.76
C SER A 176 7.83 -6.47 -13.51
N LEU A 177 7.33 -5.37 -12.96
CA LEU A 177 6.34 -4.51 -13.62
C LEU A 177 6.90 -3.71 -14.82
N ASN A 178 8.21 -3.46 -14.85
CA ASN A 178 8.87 -2.79 -15.98
C ASN A 178 9.18 -3.77 -17.13
N ASN A 179 9.49 -5.03 -16.79
CA ASN A 179 9.93 -6.06 -17.74
C ASN A 179 8.77 -6.89 -18.31
N SER A 180 7.53 -6.61 -17.91
CA SER A 180 6.37 -7.25 -18.51
C SER A 180 6.26 -6.90 -19.99
N SER A 181 5.74 -7.84 -20.78
CA SER A 181 5.42 -7.62 -22.20
C SER A 181 4.48 -6.43 -22.41
N ASN A 182 3.71 -6.07 -21.36
CA ASN A 182 2.85 -4.91 -21.30
C ASN A 182 3.26 -3.97 -20.17
N THR A 183 3.80 -2.79 -20.50
CA THR A 183 4.21 -1.77 -19.51
C THR A 183 3.04 -0.93 -18.98
N LYS A 184 1.78 -1.23 -19.35
CA LYS A 184 0.56 -0.50 -18.92
C LYS A 184 0.49 -0.28 -17.39
N TYR A 185 0.97 -1.23 -16.59
CA TYR A 185 0.90 -1.18 -15.12
C TYR A 185 2.22 -0.81 -14.42
N CYS A 186 3.25 -0.36 -15.15
CA CYS A 186 4.57 -0.07 -14.56
C CYS A 186 4.58 1.10 -13.55
N GLU A 187 3.54 1.93 -13.54
CA GLU A 187 3.35 3.06 -12.61
C GLU A 187 2.37 2.71 -11.45
N CYS A 188 1.92 1.46 -11.34
CA CYS A 188 1.00 1.01 -10.30
C CYS A 188 1.70 0.64 -8.99
N PHE A 189 3.04 0.69 -8.93
CA PHE A 189 3.80 0.37 -7.72
C PHE A 189 4.13 1.60 -6.89
N TYR A 190 3.75 1.52 -5.62
CA TYR A 190 3.92 2.55 -4.62
C TYR A 190 4.78 2.04 -3.46
N GLN A 191 5.52 2.96 -2.86
CA GLN A 191 6.35 2.73 -1.71
C GLN A 191 5.95 3.68 -0.60
N TRP A 192 5.87 3.15 0.60
CA TRP A 192 5.66 3.94 1.80
C TRP A 192 6.91 4.72 2.21
N PHE A 193 6.72 5.97 2.65
CA PHE A 193 7.81 6.82 3.17
C PHE A 193 8.42 6.32 4.49
N GLY A 194 7.75 5.41 5.18
CA GLY A 194 8.23 4.84 6.44
C GLY A 194 7.98 5.74 7.64
N TYR A 195 8.72 5.46 8.72
CA TYR A 195 8.60 6.12 10.01
C TYR A 195 9.18 7.55 10.01
N ARG A 196 8.62 8.43 9.19
CA ARG A 196 8.94 9.87 9.12
C ARG A 196 7.77 10.69 9.63
N TYR A 197 7.99 11.48 10.67
CA TYR A 197 6.95 12.16 11.45
C TYR A 197 5.85 12.83 10.61
N TYR A 198 6.19 13.71 9.67
CA TYR A 198 5.20 14.51 8.92
C TYR A 198 4.61 13.77 7.71
N ILE A 199 5.34 12.80 7.16
CA ILE A 199 4.95 12.11 5.93
C ILE A 199 4.66 10.63 6.16
N TYR A 200 4.40 10.26 7.42
CA TYR A 200 4.16 8.89 7.86
C TYR A 200 2.96 8.24 7.16
N ASN A 201 1.97 9.02 6.72
CA ASN A 201 0.79 8.50 6.03
C ASN A 201 0.92 8.47 4.51
N PHE A 202 2.05 8.93 3.98
CA PHE A 202 2.20 9.10 2.54
C PHE A 202 2.87 7.89 1.90
N ILE A 203 2.40 7.58 0.70
CA ILE A 203 3.02 6.63 -0.23
C ILE A 203 3.37 7.37 -1.52
N PHE A 204 4.37 6.91 -2.25
CA PHE A 204 4.83 7.54 -3.48
C PHE A 204 5.02 6.51 -4.60
N LYS A 205 4.83 6.90 -5.86
CA LYS A 205 5.15 6.04 -7.00
C LYS A 205 6.64 5.71 -7.03
N TYR A 206 6.99 4.43 -6.87
CA TYR A 206 8.38 4.02 -6.71
C TYR A 206 9.22 4.29 -7.96
N LYS A 207 8.65 4.12 -9.16
CA LYS A 207 9.32 4.44 -10.43
C LYS A 207 9.80 5.90 -10.53
N LYS A 208 9.18 6.80 -9.79
CA LYS A 208 9.53 8.22 -9.74
C LYS A 208 10.58 8.57 -8.67
N HIS A 209 11.01 7.60 -7.87
CA HIS A 209 11.95 7.76 -6.76
C HIS A 209 13.23 8.51 -7.17
N TYR A 210 13.85 8.10 -8.28
CA TYR A 210 15.09 8.70 -8.79
C TYR A 210 14.86 9.99 -9.58
N THR A 211 13.67 10.18 -10.14
CA THR A 211 13.35 11.36 -10.95
C THR A 211 13.27 12.62 -10.10
N TYR A 212 12.82 12.50 -8.86
CA TYR A 212 12.51 13.67 -8.04
C TYR A 212 13.52 13.95 -6.92
N ASP A 213 14.58 13.18 -6.71
CA ASP A 213 15.37 13.28 -5.47
C ASP A 213 14.42 13.29 -4.26
N ILE A 214 13.75 12.16 -4.08
CA ILE A 214 12.57 12.10 -3.25
C ILE A 214 12.83 12.56 -1.82
N PHE A 215 14.07 12.45 -1.34
CA PHE A 215 14.46 12.92 -0.01
C PHE A 215 14.40 14.45 0.08
N ASN A 216 14.81 15.15 -0.97
CA ASN A 216 14.71 16.60 -1.05
C ASN A 216 13.26 17.08 -1.11
N TYR A 217 12.41 16.55 -1.99
CA TYR A 217 11.00 16.97 -2.00
C TYR A 217 10.20 16.47 -0.81
N ALA A 218 10.54 15.31 -0.23
CA ALA A 218 9.98 14.89 1.04
C ALA A 218 10.27 15.94 2.11
N ARG A 219 11.50 16.43 2.24
CA ARG A 219 11.83 17.50 3.19
C ARG A 219 11.05 18.79 2.91
N ILE A 220 10.85 19.14 1.64
CA ILE A 220 10.04 20.29 1.24
C ILE A 220 8.57 20.07 1.64
N LEU A 221 8.03 18.86 1.47
CA LEU A 221 6.69 18.49 1.92
C LEU A 221 6.55 18.59 3.43
N GLU A 222 7.53 18.09 4.20
CA GLU A 222 7.54 18.21 5.65
C GLU A 222 7.50 19.69 6.09
N GLN A 223 8.29 20.55 5.44
CA GLN A 223 8.28 22.01 5.68
C GLN A 223 6.97 22.68 5.28
N PHE A 224 6.37 22.24 4.17
CA PHE A 224 5.09 22.74 3.67
C PHE A 224 3.95 22.38 4.64
N ILE A 225 3.85 21.12 5.06
CA ILE A 225 2.84 20.65 6.03
C ILE A 225 2.98 21.40 7.36
N GLU A 226 4.21 21.70 7.78
CA GLU A 226 4.45 22.40 9.04
C GLU A 226 4.10 23.89 8.99
N ASN A 227 4.50 24.58 7.92
CA ASN A 227 4.49 26.05 7.88
C ASN A 227 3.47 26.65 6.91
N ASN A 228 2.79 25.81 6.12
CA ASN A 228 1.89 26.21 5.04
C ASN A 228 2.51 27.25 4.08
N ASP A 229 3.80 27.08 3.75
CA ASP A 229 4.55 28.04 2.94
C ASP A 229 4.33 27.81 1.44
N GLU A 230 3.31 28.48 0.88
CA GLU A 230 2.97 28.41 -0.55
C GLU A 230 4.12 28.78 -1.50
N ARG A 231 5.17 29.49 -1.04
CA ARG A 231 6.35 29.81 -1.86
C ARG A 231 7.14 28.55 -2.26
N LEU A 232 6.89 27.44 -1.58
CA LEU A 232 7.47 26.12 -1.88
C LEU A 232 6.78 25.43 -3.07
N LEU A 233 5.62 25.92 -3.54
CA LEU A 233 4.84 25.40 -4.67
C LEU A 233 5.47 25.72 -6.04
N LYS A 234 6.71 25.27 -6.23
CA LYS A 234 7.38 25.31 -7.54
C LYS A 234 6.89 24.16 -8.41
N ARG A 235 6.96 24.31 -9.74
CA ARG A 235 6.48 23.31 -10.72
C ARG A 235 6.94 21.87 -10.41
N GLY A 236 8.20 21.67 -10.03
CA GLY A 236 8.72 20.34 -9.69
C GLY A 236 8.14 19.76 -8.40
N PHE A 237 7.77 20.59 -7.43
CA PHE A 237 7.09 20.14 -6.22
C PHE A 237 5.63 19.78 -6.49
N VAL A 238 4.92 20.54 -7.31
CA VAL A 238 3.55 20.20 -7.74
C VAL A 238 3.52 18.85 -8.46
N GLU A 239 4.47 18.61 -9.36
CA GLU A 239 4.60 17.32 -10.05
C GLU A 239 4.92 16.17 -9.06
N PHE A 240 5.72 16.43 -8.03
CA PHE A 240 5.93 15.46 -6.95
C PHE A 240 4.63 15.15 -6.18
N LEU A 241 3.83 16.16 -5.85
CA LEU A 241 2.54 15.99 -5.17
C LEU A 241 1.56 15.12 -5.96
N ASP A 242 1.57 15.22 -7.29
CA ASP A 242 0.77 14.36 -8.18
C ASP A 242 1.17 12.87 -8.15
N ASN A 243 2.33 12.54 -7.58
CA ASN A 243 2.88 11.19 -7.52
C ASN A 243 2.94 10.61 -6.10
N ILE A 244 2.28 11.28 -5.15
CA ILE A 244 2.12 10.79 -3.78
C ILE A 244 0.63 10.72 -3.40
N CYS A 245 0.33 9.85 -2.44
CA CYS A 245 -1.02 9.66 -1.92
C CYS A 245 -0.95 9.64 -0.39
N ASP A 246 -1.92 10.26 0.28
CA ASP A 246 -2.14 10.07 1.72
C ASP A 246 -3.12 8.89 1.90
N ILE A 247 -2.68 7.82 2.56
CA ILE A 247 -3.52 6.61 2.76
C ILE A 247 -4.67 6.84 3.76
N MET A 248 -4.61 7.93 4.53
CA MET A 248 -5.68 8.34 5.45
C MET A 248 -6.66 9.34 4.81
N SER A 249 -6.30 9.94 3.67
CA SER A 249 -7.20 10.88 2.98
C SER A 249 -8.37 10.17 2.29
N LEU A 250 -9.50 10.86 2.21
CA LEU A 250 -10.68 10.44 1.45
C LEU A 250 -10.36 10.35 -0.04
N TYR A 251 -9.44 11.20 -0.52
CA TYR A 251 -9.07 11.27 -1.92
C TYR A 251 -7.67 10.70 -2.13
N LYS A 252 -7.52 9.95 -3.22
CA LYS A 252 -6.23 9.35 -3.60
C LYS A 252 -5.17 10.41 -3.96
N LYS A 253 -5.59 11.60 -4.41
CA LYS A 253 -4.69 12.72 -4.68
C LYS A 253 -4.74 13.71 -3.51
N ILE A 254 -3.59 14.29 -3.22
CA ILE A 254 -3.49 15.43 -2.30
C ILE A 254 -4.17 16.62 -2.96
N GLU A 255 -5.24 17.13 -2.36
CA GLU A 255 -5.70 18.48 -2.63
C GLU A 255 -4.96 19.41 -1.66
N LEU A 256 -4.25 20.41 -2.19
CA LEU A 256 -3.48 21.35 -1.36
C LEU A 256 -4.34 22.05 -0.30
N ASN A 257 -5.64 22.19 -0.57
CA ASN A 257 -6.61 22.77 0.36
C ASN A 257 -6.86 21.92 1.62
N ASP A 258 -6.48 20.64 1.64
CA ASP A 258 -6.65 19.74 2.80
C ASP A 258 -5.67 20.06 3.95
N TYR A 259 -4.65 20.89 3.68
CA TYR A 259 -3.58 21.23 4.63
C TYR A 259 -3.42 22.75 4.86
N VAL A 260 -4.36 23.56 4.35
CA VAL A 260 -4.41 25.03 4.52
C VAL A 260 -5.32 25.45 5.66
#